data_AF-A0A531JI97-F1
#
_entry.id   AF-A0A531JI97-F1
#
_cell.length_a   1.000
_cell.length_b   1.000
_cell.length_c   1.000
_cell.angle_alpha   90.00
_cell.angle_beta   90.00
_cell.angle_gamma   90.00
#
_symmetry.space_group_name_H-M   'P 1'
#
loop_
_entity.id
_entity.type
_entity.pdbx_description
1 polymer ?
#
loop_
_entity_poly.entity_id
_entity_poly.type
_entity_poly.pdbx_seq_one_letter_code
_entity_poly.pdbx_strand_id
1 'polypeptide(L)' 'MNSREMGFDALLARILTELPELSSELRKAARFLVDHPDEVALVSMRVLASRSEVTPTTFVRLARR' A
#
# COMPACT_ATOMS: atom_id res chain seq x y z
N MET A 1 -3.17 22.38 -6.16
CA MET A 1 -2.64 21.03 -5.95
C MET A 1 -2.04 21.01 -4.56
N ASN A 2 -2.67 20.30 -3.63
CA ASN A 2 -2.36 20.38 -2.20
C ASN A 2 -1.02 19.68 -1.94
N SER A 3 -0.14 20.24 -1.10
CA SER A 3 1.16 19.62 -0.80
C SER A 3 1.03 18.20 -0.21
N ARG A 4 -0.14 17.83 0.34
CA ARG A 4 -0.45 16.46 0.77
C ARG A 4 -0.74 15.48 -0.38
N GLU A 5 -1.30 15.94 -1.50
CA GLU A 5 -1.54 15.11 -2.69
C GLU A 5 -0.21 14.72 -3.34
N MET A 6 0.71 15.70 -3.47
CA MET A 6 2.05 15.45 -4.01
C MET A 6 2.84 14.40 -3.21
N GLY A 7 2.66 14.36 -1.88
CA GLY A 7 3.31 13.37 -1.02
C GLY A 7 2.76 11.96 -1.21
N PHE A 8 1.46 11.83 -1.45
CA PHE A 8 0.83 10.54 -1.71
C PHE A 8 1.16 10.02 -3.11
N ASP A 9 1.16 10.87 -4.12
CA ASP A 9 1.55 10.50 -5.49
C ASP A 9 3.02 10.04 -5.55
N ALA A 10 3.92 10.72 -4.81
CA ALA A 10 5.31 10.30 -4.68
C ALA A 10 5.45 8.93 -3.98
N LEU A 11 4.62 8.65 -2.98
CA LEU A 11 4.58 7.34 -2.32
C LEU A 11 4.11 6.25 -3.29
N LEU A 12 3.04 6.49 -4.06
CA LEU A 12 2.55 5.55 -5.05
C LEU A 12 3.59 5.27 -6.14
N ALA A 13 4.26 6.30 -6.65
CA ALA A 13 5.34 6.15 -7.63
C ALA A 13 6.50 5.29 -7.10
N ARG A 14 6.87 5.47 -5.82
CA ARG A 14 7.88 4.63 -5.17
C ARG A 14 7.43 3.17 -5.08
N ILE A 15 6.20 2.92 -4.62
CA ILE A 15 5.63 1.57 -4.53
C ILE A 15 5.61 0.86 -5.90
N LEU A 16 5.19 1.57 -6.96
CA LEU A 16 5.17 1.04 -8.33
C LEU A 16 6.56 0.69 -8.86
N THR A 17 7.57 1.46 -8.49
CA THR A 17 8.97 1.23 -8.88
C THR A 17 9.56 0.00 -8.20
N GLU A 18 9.24 -0.23 -6.92
CA GLU A 18 9.73 -1.36 -6.14
C GLU A 18 8.93 -2.66 -6.37
N LEU A 19 7.76 -2.57 -7.01
CA LEU A 19 6.79 -3.66 -7.18
C LEU A 19 7.35 -4.97 -7.75
N PRO A 20 8.27 -4.95 -8.75
CA PRO A 20 8.92 -6.16 -9.28
C PRO A 20 9.74 -6.91 -8.22
N GLU A 21 10.39 -6.19 -7.31
CA GLU A 21 11.30 -6.72 -6.29
C GLU A 21 10.59 -7.20 -5.01
N LEU A 22 9.26 -7.02 -4.93
CA LEU A 22 8.46 -7.47 -3.80
C LEU A 22 8.22 -8.99 -3.85
N SER A 23 8.19 -9.62 -2.67
CA SER A 23 7.63 -10.98 -2.55
C SER A 23 6.16 -11.00 -2.98
N SER A 24 5.62 -12.16 -3.32
CA SER A 24 4.22 -12.31 -3.77
C SER A 24 3.21 -11.67 -2.80
N GLU A 25 3.34 -11.90 -1.49
CA GLU A 25 2.47 -11.28 -0.47
C GLU A 25 2.63 -9.76 -0.41
N LEU A 26 3.87 -9.25 -0.41
CA LEU A 26 4.11 -7.80 -0.35
C LEU A 26 3.60 -7.11 -1.63
N ARG A 27 3.76 -7.76 -2.78
CA ARG A 27 3.24 -7.29 -4.06
C ARG A 27 1.72 -7.23 -4.05
N LYS A 28 1.04 -8.25 -3.49
CA LYS A 28 -0.43 -8.26 -3.35
C LYS A 28 -0.91 -7.09 -2.48
N ALA A 29 -0.26 -6.87 -1.34
CA ALA A 29 -0.57 -5.74 -0.46
C ALA A 29 -0.31 -4.39 -1.14
N ALA A 30 0.84 -4.22 -1.79
CA ALA A 30 1.21 -3.00 -2.52
C ALA A 30 0.24 -2.69 -3.66
N ARG A 31 -0.14 -3.70 -4.44
CA ARG A 31 -1.07 -3.57 -5.55
C ARG A 31 -2.45 -3.12 -5.05
N PHE A 32 -2.93 -3.69 -3.94
CA PHE A 32 -4.18 -3.28 -3.32
C PHE A 32 -4.20 -1.79 -2.96
N LEU A 33 -3.10 -1.23 -2.43
CA LEU A 33 -3.02 0.21 -2.10
C LEU A 33 -3.01 1.12 -3.33
N VAL A 34 -2.38 0.66 -4.42
CA VAL A 34 -2.35 1.41 -5.69
C VAL A 34 -3.74 1.41 -6.35
N ASP A 35 -4.44 0.28 -6.31
CA ASP A 35 -5.76 0.14 -6.92
C ASP A 35 -6.87 0.78 -6.04
N HIS A 36 -6.65 0.90 -4.72
CA HIS A 36 -7.60 1.47 -3.74
C HIS A 36 -6.93 2.52 -2.81
N PRO A 37 -6.45 3.64 -3.34
CA PRO A 37 -5.68 4.62 -2.58
C PRO A 37 -6.47 5.31 -1.46
N ASP A 38 -7.79 5.48 -1.65
CA ASP A 38 -8.70 6.08 -0.68
C ASP A 38 -8.88 5.21 0.56
N GLU A 39 -8.85 3.88 0.41
CA GLU A 39 -9.01 2.96 1.53
C GLU A 39 -7.92 3.11 2.59
N VAL A 40 -6.70 3.48 2.19
CA VAL A 40 -5.57 3.68 3.11
C VAL A 40 -5.89 4.70 4.20
N ALA A 41 -6.66 5.74 3.84
CA ALA A 41 -7.03 6.81 4.76
C ALA A 41 -8.32 6.51 5.54
N LEU A 42 -9.14 5.58 5.05
CA LEU A 42 -10.50 5.37 5.53
C LEU A 42 -10.65 4.19 6.49
N VAL A 43 -9.77 3.19 6.42
CA VAL A 43 -9.92 1.96 7.20
C VAL A 43 -8.64 1.53 7.92
N SER A 44 -8.78 0.70 8.95
CA SER A 44 -7.64 0.17 9.70
C SER A 44 -6.80 -0.83 8.89
N MET A 45 -5.54 -1.03 9.25
CA MET A 45 -4.66 -2.05 8.63
C MET A 45 -5.23 -3.47 8.67
N ARG A 46 -6.03 -3.83 9.69
CA ARG A 46 -6.69 -5.15 9.74
C ARG A 46 -7.76 -5.27 8.66
N VAL A 47 -8.49 -4.20 8.40
CA VAL A 47 -9.51 -4.17 7.35
C VAL A 47 -8.85 -4.24 5.98
N LEU A 48 -7.78 -3.47 5.75
CA LEU A 48 -6.97 -3.58 4.52
C LEU A 48 -6.47 -5.01 4.30
N ALA A 49 -5.88 -5.62 5.34
CA ALA A 49 -5.41 -7.01 5.32
C ALA A 49 -6.51 -8.00 4.94
N SER A 50 -7.69 -7.87 5.55
CA SER A 50 -8.85 -8.71 5.23
C SER A 50 -9.31 -8.54 3.78
N ARG A 51 -9.32 -7.32 3.25
CA ARG A 51 -9.80 -7.01 1.89
C ARG A 51 -8.81 -7.41 0.81
N SER A 52 -7.51 -7.34 1.10
CA SER A 52 -6.46 -7.77 0.19
C SER A 52 -6.06 -9.23 0.37
N GLU A 53 -6.72 -9.96 1.28
CA GLU A 53 -6.41 -11.36 1.63
C GLU A 53 -4.90 -11.57 1.91
N VAL A 54 -4.34 -10.69 2.74
CA VAL A 54 -2.98 -10.82 3.29
C VAL A 54 -3.04 -10.62 4.80
N THR A 55 -1.93 -10.80 5.49
CA THR A 55 -1.88 -10.56 6.95
C THR A 55 -1.67 -9.07 7.27
N PRO A 56 -2.12 -8.58 8.44
CA PRO A 56 -1.79 -7.22 8.89
C PRO A 56 -0.29 -6.96 8.99
N THR A 57 0.51 -7.99 9.33
CA THR A 57 1.97 -7.86 9.40
C THR A 57 2.62 -7.68 8.03
N THR A 58 2.00 -8.17 6.95
CA THR A 58 2.41 -7.88 5.57
C THR A 58 2.37 -6.37 5.28
N PHE A 59 1.30 -5.68 5.68
CA PHE A 59 1.20 -4.23 5.55
C PHE A 59 2.19 -3.48 6.46
N VAL A 60 2.43 -3.96 7.69
CA VAL A 60 3.46 -3.36 8.56
C VAL A 60 4.86 -3.47 7.93
N ARG A 61 5.18 -4.62 7.32
CA ARG A 61 6.45 -4.82 6.61
C ARG A 61 6.56 -3.93 5.38
N LEU A 62 5.47 -3.76 4.64
CA LEU A 62 5.41 -2.86 3.48
C LEU A 62 5.64 -1.40 3.90
N ALA A 63 5.00 -0.94 4.99
CA ALA A 63 5.15 0.43 5.49
C ALA A 63 6.53 0.76 6.07
N ARG A 64 7.33 -0.25 6.41
CA ARG A 64 8.69 -0.11 6.94
C ARG A 64 9.78 -0.11 5.87
N ARG A 65 9.41 -0.37 4.62
CA ARG A 65 10.29 -0.19 3.45
C ARG A 65 10.24 1.26 2.99
#